data_AF-A0A7C9RW57-F1
#
_entry.id   AF-A0A7C9RW57-F1
#
_cell.length_a   1.000
_cell.length_b   1.000
_cell.length_c   1.000
_cell.angle_alpha   90.00
_cell.angle_beta   90.00
_cell.angle_gamma   90.00
#
_symmetry.space_group_name_H-M   'P 1'
#
loop_
_entity.id
_entity.type
_entity.pdbx_description
1 polymer ?
#
loop_
_entity_poly.entity_id
_entity_poly.type
_entity_poly.pdbx_seq_one_letter_code
_entity_poly.pdbx_strand_id
1 'polypeptide(L)'
;MEHTVVAVVGGIGATSAVLRRYAALVEEQAGAVTRVVASDYGLPALPPGTNAVLLVRATAERAKKARDSIIGVPVLTDQDTTAIALTAALLTTLTRAGRSPETSRVVVAGANTMPMLNPVLLTAGIRDITTWNPADALAFPLRRIASDADAVINLVGGGGRFAWPRHAAPAVIVPDPARDPVLALPGLLHALTRHPHARLTPDVQHACAVALSAATPPGEQVPRRSDDALTRQIADAATAALHRGAAR
;
A
#
# COMPACT_ATOMS: atom_id res chain seq x y z
N MET A 1 6.80 17.85 -24.87
CA MET A 1 6.68 16.81 -23.82
C MET A 1 5.99 17.47 -22.66
N GLU A 2 4.73 17.14 -22.39
CA GLU A 2 4.07 17.63 -21.19
C GLU A 2 4.75 17.01 -19.97
N HIS A 3 5.21 17.84 -19.04
CA HIS A 3 5.79 17.37 -17.79
C HIS A 3 4.66 16.82 -16.92
N THR A 4 4.74 15.55 -16.52
CA THR A 4 3.83 14.97 -15.54
C THR A 4 3.98 15.69 -14.21
N VAL A 5 2.91 16.28 -13.69
CA VAL A 5 2.89 16.99 -12.41
C VAL A 5 2.18 16.16 -11.34
N VAL A 6 2.86 15.90 -10.22
CA VAL A 6 2.29 15.22 -9.05
C VAL A 6 2.19 16.19 -7.89
N ALA A 7 0.98 16.38 -7.37
CA ALA A 7 0.77 17.16 -6.14
C ALA A 7 1.00 16.26 -4.91
N VAL A 8 2.01 16.58 -4.10
CA VAL A 8 2.31 15.86 -2.85
C VAL A 8 1.70 16.65 -1.70
N VAL A 9 0.62 16.13 -1.12
CA VAL A 9 -0.20 16.83 -0.13
C VAL A 9 -0.05 16.18 1.23
N GLY A 10 0.26 16.98 2.25
CA GLY A 10 0.39 16.49 3.62
C GLY A 10 -0.94 16.32 4.34
N GLY A 11 -1.04 15.26 5.15
CA GLY A 11 -2.03 15.08 6.20
C GLY A 11 -1.58 15.66 7.55
N ILE A 12 -2.42 15.50 8.58
CA ILE A 12 -2.14 15.97 9.94
C ILE A 12 -0.83 15.33 10.45
N GLY A 13 0.14 16.16 10.84
CA GLY A 13 1.44 15.70 11.34
C GLY A 13 2.44 15.26 10.26
N ALA A 14 2.15 15.51 8.97
CA ALA A 14 3.14 15.40 7.92
C ALA A 14 4.06 16.63 7.95
N THR A 15 5.32 16.44 8.38
CA THR A 15 6.29 17.54 8.37
C THR A 15 6.71 17.86 6.94
N SER A 16 7.13 19.11 6.69
CA SER A 16 7.69 19.52 5.39
C SER A 16 8.85 18.63 4.94
N ALA A 17 9.63 18.07 5.87
CA ALA A 17 10.70 17.13 5.57
C ALA A 17 10.18 15.80 5.00
N VAL A 18 9.09 15.26 5.56
CA VAL A 18 8.43 14.05 5.05
C VAL A 18 7.89 14.28 3.65
N LEU A 19 7.21 15.41 3.42
CA LEU A 19 6.66 15.74 2.10
C LEU A 19 7.76 15.92 1.05
N ARG A 20 8.87 16.60 1.40
CA ARG A 20 10.02 16.74 0.51
C ARG A 20 10.70 15.41 0.20
N ARG A 21 10.71 14.46 1.13
CA ARG A 21 11.23 13.11 0.88
C ARG A 21 10.40 12.37 -0.16
N TYR A 22 9.06 12.42 -0.06
CA TYR A 22 8.19 11.85 -1.08
C TYR A 22 8.33 12.55 -2.42
N ALA A 23 8.39 13.88 -2.42
CA ALA A 23 8.64 14.67 -3.63
C ALA A 23 9.93 14.25 -4.35
N ALA A 24 11.06 14.19 -3.63
CA ALA A 24 12.34 13.79 -4.19
C ALA A 24 12.30 12.37 -4.79
N LEU A 25 11.65 11.42 -4.11
CA LEU A 25 11.50 10.05 -4.62
C LEU A 25 10.65 9.98 -5.89
N VAL A 26 9.57 10.76 -5.96
CA VAL A 26 8.72 10.82 -7.16
C VAL A 26 9.47 11.47 -8.32
N GLU A 27 10.25 12.52 -8.06
CA GLU A 27 11.08 13.18 -9.08
C GLU A 27 12.17 12.25 -9.60
N GLU A 28 12.89 11.58 -8.70
CA GLU A 28 14.01 10.69 -9.04
C GLU A 28 13.55 9.43 -9.76
N GLN A 29 12.49 8.77 -9.27
CA GLN A 29 12.13 7.42 -9.70
C GLN A 29 10.95 7.38 -10.69
N ALA A 30 10.05 8.37 -10.67
CA ALA A 30 8.95 8.44 -11.62
C ALA A 30 9.19 9.47 -12.74
N GLY A 31 10.26 10.27 -12.64
CA GLY A 31 10.57 11.34 -13.61
C GLY A 31 9.49 12.43 -13.67
N ALA A 32 8.66 12.56 -12.63
CA ALA A 32 7.55 13.50 -12.57
C ALA A 32 7.93 14.74 -11.78
N VAL A 33 7.50 15.92 -12.24
CA VAL A 33 7.68 17.18 -11.50
C VAL A 33 6.74 17.17 -10.31
N THR A 34 7.24 17.48 -9.11
CA THR A 34 6.37 17.50 -7.93
C THR A 34 6.04 18.90 -7.47
N ARG A 35 4.84 19.06 -6.91
CA ARG A 35 4.39 20.27 -6.25
C ARG A 35 3.97 19.90 -4.82
N VAL A 36 4.77 20.29 -3.85
CA VAL A 36 4.47 20.07 -2.43
C VAL A 36 3.42 21.08 -1.98
N VAL A 37 2.31 20.58 -1.44
CA VAL A 37 1.24 21.40 -0.88
C VAL A 37 1.02 21.00 0.58
N ALA A 38 1.47 21.85 1.50
CA ALA A 38 1.20 21.68 2.91
C ALA A 38 -0.26 22.11 3.19
N SER A 39 -1.08 21.20 3.72
CA SER A 39 -2.44 21.55 4.12
C SER A 39 -2.87 20.67 5.29
N ASP A 40 -3.09 21.24 6.46
CA ASP A 40 -3.44 20.45 7.64
C ASP A 40 -4.94 20.18 7.75
N TYR A 41 -5.78 21.06 7.20
CA TYR A 41 -7.21 21.12 7.52
C TYR A 41 -8.15 21.03 6.30
N GLY A 42 -7.64 20.88 5.07
CA GLY A 42 -8.48 20.85 3.87
C GLY A 42 -7.86 20.17 2.65
N LEU A 43 -8.62 20.08 1.58
CA LEU A 43 -8.08 19.79 0.25
C LEU A 43 -7.73 21.14 -0.38
N PRO A 44 -6.44 21.43 -0.59
CA PRO A 44 -6.04 22.68 -1.22
C PRO A 44 -6.52 22.69 -2.68
N ALA A 45 -6.67 23.88 -3.25
CA ALA A 45 -6.80 24.02 -4.69
C ALA A 45 -5.57 23.35 -5.34
N LEU A 46 -5.81 22.41 -6.26
CA LEU A 46 -4.74 21.70 -6.93
C LEU A 46 -4.00 22.67 -7.87
N PRO A 47 -2.66 22.59 -7.94
CA PRO A 47 -1.90 23.33 -8.94
C PRO A 47 -2.44 23.02 -10.36
N PRO A 48 -2.53 24.02 -11.25
CA PRO A 48 -2.90 23.79 -12.64
C PRO A 48 -2.01 22.72 -13.29
N GLY A 49 -2.62 21.82 -14.07
CA GLY A 49 -1.90 20.74 -14.76
C GLY A 49 -1.53 19.54 -13.89
N THR A 50 -2.07 19.42 -12.66
CA THR A 50 -1.84 18.23 -11.81
C THR A 50 -2.38 16.96 -12.49
N ASN A 51 -1.52 15.97 -12.71
CA ASN A 51 -1.87 14.68 -13.31
C ASN A 51 -2.17 13.59 -12.29
N ALA A 52 -1.66 13.71 -11.06
CA ALA A 52 -1.96 12.82 -9.95
C ALA A 52 -1.78 13.53 -8.60
N VAL A 53 -2.48 13.05 -7.58
CA VAL A 53 -2.36 13.54 -6.21
C VAL A 53 -1.86 12.41 -5.31
N LEU A 54 -0.80 12.66 -4.55
CA LEU A 54 -0.30 11.77 -3.51
C LEU A 54 -0.56 12.41 -2.14
N LEU A 55 -1.44 11.81 -1.36
CA LEU A 55 -1.69 12.20 0.02
C LEU A 55 -0.76 11.42 0.95
N VAL A 56 0.05 12.13 1.72
CA VAL A 56 1.01 11.52 2.64
C VAL A 56 0.50 11.68 4.07
N ARG A 57 0.44 10.58 4.83
CA ARG A 57 -0.08 10.54 6.22
C ARG A 57 -1.51 11.08 6.35
N ALA A 58 -2.37 10.79 5.38
CA ALA A 58 -3.77 11.15 5.45
C ALA A 58 -4.59 10.14 6.28
N THR A 59 -5.59 10.63 7.02
CA THR A 59 -6.58 9.73 7.62
C THR A 59 -7.49 9.12 6.55
N ALA A 60 -8.16 8.01 6.87
CA ALA A 60 -9.07 7.34 5.94
C ALA A 60 -10.21 8.27 5.48
N GLU A 61 -10.75 9.10 6.38
CA GLU A 61 -11.79 10.08 6.08
C GLU A 61 -11.30 11.15 5.11
N ARG A 62 -10.06 11.63 5.32
CA ARG A 62 -9.45 12.63 4.44
C ARG A 62 -9.16 12.06 3.06
N ALA A 63 -8.63 10.83 2.99
CA ALA A 63 -8.40 10.13 1.73
C ALA A 63 -9.71 9.93 0.96
N LYS A 64 -10.79 9.52 1.64
CA LYS A 64 -12.12 9.39 1.04
C LYS A 64 -12.63 10.72 0.51
N LYS A 65 -12.62 11.78 1.34
CA LYS A 65 -13.05 13.13 0.92
C LYS A 65 -12.26 13.63 -0.29
N ALA A 66 -10.95 13.37 -0.35
CA ALA A 66 -10.10 13.70 -1.48
C ALA A 66 -10.56 13.01 -2.76
N ARG A 67 -10.75 11.69 -2.71
CA ARG A 67 -11.20 10.87 -3.84
C ARG A 67 -12.60 11.27 -4.34
N ASP A 68 -13.47 11.75 -3.44
CA ASP A 68 -14.81 12.19 -3.78
C ASP A 68 -14.83 13.62 -4.36
N SER A 69 -13.91 14.49 -3.93
CA SER A 69 -13.89 15.91 -4.31
C SER A 69 -13.01 16.21 -5.54
N ILE A 70 -11.96 15.41 -5.76
CA ILE A 70 -11.00 15.60 -6.85
C ILE A 70 -11.46 14.76 -8.04
N ILE A 71 -11.96 15.43 -9.08
CA ILE A 71 -12.50 14.78 -10.27
C ILE A 71 -11.44 14.73 -11.37
N GLY A 72 -11.33 13.57 -12.03
CA GLY A 72 -10.47 13.37 -13.20
C GLY A 72 -8.98 13.23 -12.94
N VAL A 73 -8.55 13.44 -11.70
CA VAL A 73 -7.16 13.26 -11.26
C VAL A 73 -7.09 12.07 -10.29
N PRO A 74 -6.28 11.03 -10.57
CA PRO A 74 -6.07 9.93 -9.64
C PRO A 74 -5.53 10.42 -8.29
N VAL A 75 -6.14 9.93 -7.20
CA VAL A 75 -5.73 10.24 -5.82
C VAL A 75 -5.22 8.98 -5.14
N LEU A 76 -3.96 9.01 -4.75
CA LEU A 76 -3.25 7.97 -4.02
C LEU A 76 -2.94 8.42 -2.60
N THR A 77 -2.70 7.45 -1.73
CA THR A 77 -2.17 7.62 -0.39
C THR A 77 -0.91 6.76 -0.18
N ASP A 78 -0.08 7.12 0.79
CA ASP A 78 1.00 6.25 1.28
C ASP A 78 0.46 4.93 1.88
N GLN A 79 -0.76 4.93 2.42
CA GLN A 79 -1.43 3.70 2.85
C GLN A 79 -1.76 2.77 1.68
N ASP A 80 -2.12 3.30 0.51
CA ASP A 80 -2.43 2.48 -0.67
C ASP A 80 -1.21 1.68 -1.14
N THR A 81 -0.05 2.32 -1.18
CA THR A 81 1.21 1.68 -1.57
C THR A 81 1.77 0.78 -0.47
N THR A 82 1.55 1.13 0.81
CA THR A 82 1.84 0.23 1.93
C THR A 82 1.00 -1.03 1.86
N ALA A 83 -0.29 -0.94 1.52
CA ALA A 83 -1.16 -2.12 1.35
C ALA A 83 -0.66 -3.05 0.23
N ILE A 84 -0.14 -2.48 -0.87
CA ILE A 84 0.52 -3.25 -1.94
C ILE A 84 1.73 -4.00 -1.39
N ALA A 85 2.61 -3.33 -0.65
CA ALA A 85 3.81 -3.94 -0.07
C ALA A 85 3.48 -5.04 0.95
N LEU A 86 2.50 -4.81 1.83
CA LEU A 86 2.05 -5.81 2.81
C LEU A 86 1.41 -7.02 2.13
N THR A 87 0.62 -6.80 1.08
CA THR A 87 0.04 -7.89 0.29
C THR A 87 1.13 -8.68 -0.43
N ALA A 88 2.12 -8.00 -1.02
CA ALA A 88 3.27 -8.67 -1.64
C ALA A 88 4.08 -9.49 -0.62
N ALA A 89 4.34 -8.92 0.57
CA ALA A 89 5.01 -9.61 1.67
C ALA A 89 4.28 -10.89 2.07
N LEU A 90 2.95 -10.84 2.15
CA LEU A 90 2.11 -12.00 2.42
C LEU A 90 2.21 -13.04 1.31
N LEU A 91 2.00 -12.65 0.05
CA LEU A 91 2.07 -13.56 -1.09
C LEU A 91 3.44 -14.26 -1.18
N THR A 92 4.52 -13.51 -1.00
CA THR A 92 5.89 -14.05 -0.95
C THR A 92 6.04 -15.05 0.20
N THR A 93 5.52 -14.71 1.38
CA THR A 93 5.60 -15.56 2.58
C THR A 93 4.84 -16.87 2.39
N LEU A 94 3.60 -16.81 1.89
CA LEU A 94 2.77 -17.99 1.64
C LEU A 94 3.37 -18.88 0.55
N THR A 95 3.80 -18.28 -0.57
CA THR A 95 4.42 -19.02 -1.68
C THR A 95 5.66 -19.79 -1.23
N ARG A 96 6.52 -19.18 -0.42
CA ARG A 96 7.71 -19.84 0.12
C ARG A 96 7.42 -20.93 1.13
N ALA A 97 6.31 -20.81 1.85
CA ALA A 97 5.80 -21.85 2.72
C ALA A 97 5.07 -22.97 1.94
N GLY A 98 4.96 -22.88 0.60
CA GLY A 98 4.22 -23.84 -0.21
C GLY A 98 2.70 -23.77 0.01
N ARG A 99 2.19 -22.63 0.47
CA ARG A 99 0.77 -22.43 0.83
C ARG A 99 0.05 -21.62 -0.24
N SER A 100 -1.19 -22.02 -0.54
CA SER A 100 -2.10 -21.27 -1.41
C SER A 100 -2.79 -20.14 -0.63
N PRO A 101 -2.94 -18.93 -1.19
CA PRO A 101 -3.75 -17.86 -0.61
C PRO A 101 -5.16 -18.31 -0.19
N GLU A 102 -5.83 -19.14 -1.00
CA GLU A 102 -7.22 -19.54 -0.79
C GLU A 102 -7.45 -20.40 0.45
N THR A 103 -6.42 -21.13 0.88
CA THR A 103 -6.46 -22.03 2.04
C THR A 103 -5.73 -21.47 3.24
N SER A 104 -5.21 -20.23 3.14
CA SER A 104 -4.39 -19.64 4.18
C SER A 104 -5.24 -18.81 5.16
N ARG A 105 -4.98 -18.95 6.46
CA ARG A 105 -5.59 -18.16 7.52
C ARG A 105 -4.71 -16.97 7.87
N VAL A 106 -5.25 -15.76 7.69
CA VAL A 106 -4.51 -14.50 7.89
C VAL A 106 -5.18 -13.68 8.99
N VAL A 107 -4.39 -13.24 9.95
CA VAL A 107 -4.85 -12.30 10.98
C VAL A 107 -4.32 -10.90 10.67
N VAL A 108 -5.21 -9.91 10.61
CA VAL A 108 -4.84 -8.49 10.48
C VAL A 108 -5.04 -7.82 11.84
N ALA A 109 -3.94 -7.60 12.55
CA ALA A 109 -3.93 -6.90 13.83
C ALA A 109 -3.84 -5.38 13.60
N GLY A 110 -4.70 -4.60 14.26
CA GLY A 110 -4.84 -3.17 14.02
C GLY A 110 -5.58 -2.84 12.72
N ALA A 111 -6.51 -3.70 12.30
CA ALA A 111 -7.20 -3.59 11.01
C ALA A 111 -7.90 -2.24 10.79
N ASN A 112 -8.37 -1.59 11.86
CA ASN A 112 -9.00 -0.26 11.79
C ASN A 112 -8.05 0.85 11.30
N THR A 113 -6.73 0.67 11.39
CA THR A 113 -5.73 1.66 10.96
C THR A 113 -5.53 1.68 9.45
N MET A 114 -5.85 0.58 8.76
CA MET A 114 -5.74 0.46 7.30
C MET A 114 -6.91 -0.35 6.71
N PRO A 115 -8.15 0.20 6.72
CA PRO A 115 -9.35 -0.53 6.30
C PRO A 115 -9.30 -1.04 4.85
N MET A 116 -8.53 -0.37 3.99
CA MET A 116 -8.36 -0.74 2.58
C MET A 116 -7.56 -2.04 2.36
N LEU A 117 -6.84 -2.53 3.37
CA LEU A 117 -6.04 -3.74 3.23
C LEU A 117 -6.91 -4.97 2.99
N ASN A 118 -8.01 -5.13 3.73
CA ASN A 118 -8.88 -6.30 3.61
C ASN A 118 -9.42 -6.53 2.18
N PRO A 119 -9.98 -5.51 1.49
CA PRO A 119 -10.35 -5.64 0.09
C PRO A 119 -9.22 -6.14 -0.82
N VAL A 120 -7.99 -5.64 -0.64
CA VAL A 120 -6.83 -6.06 -1.43
C VAL A 120 -6.47 -7.53 -1.15
N LEU A 121 -6.51 -7.94 0.11
CA LEU A 121 -6.27 -9.34 0.51
C LEU A 121 -7.34 -10.29 -0.05
N LEU A 122 -8.61 -9.89 -0.04
CA LEU A 122 -9.70 -10.66 -0.65
C LEU A 122 -9.48 -10.81 -2.16
N THR A 123 -9.11 -9.72 -2.84
CA THR A 123 -8.75 -9.76 -4.27
C THR A 123 -7.52 -10.64 -4.54
N ALA A 124 -6.59 -10.72 -3.59
CA ALA A 124 -5.45 -11.63 -3.64
C ALA A 124 -5.80 -13.11 -3.37
N GLY A 125 -7.08 -13.41 -3.14
CA GLY A 125 -7.59 -14.76 -2.93
C GLY A 125 -7.57 -15.23 -1.48
N ILE A 126 -7.21 -14.38 -0.51
CA ILE A 126 -7.25 -14.75 0.91
C ILE A 126 -8.70 -14.82 1.37
N ARG A 127 -9.18 -16.02 1.71
CA ARG A 127 -10.59 -16.23 2.10
C ARG A 127 -10.82 -16.23 3.60
N ASP A 128 -9.84 -16.65 4.39
CA ASP A 128 -9.93 -16.65 5.86
C ASP A 128 -9.12 -15.47 6.43
N ILE A 129 -9.80 -14.34 6.59
CA ILE A 129 -9.24 -13.12 7.18
C ILE A 129 -9.91 -12.86 8.52
N THR A 130 -9.13 -12.91 9.59
CA THR A 130 -9.59 -12.48 10.92
C THR A 130 -9.02 -11.09 11.24
N THR A 131 -9.88 -10.12 11.49
CA THR A 131 -9.46 -8.79 11.96
C THR A 131 -9.41 -8.73 13.48
N TRP A 132 -8.40 -8.06 14.03
CA TRP A 132 -8.27 -7.81 15.46
C TRP A 132 -7.83 -6.38 15.70
N ASN A 133 -8.33 -5.75 16.76
CA ASN A 133 -7.92 -4.41 17.18
C ASN A 133 -7.52 -4.41 18.66
N PRO A 134 -6.71 -3.45 19.14
CA PRO A 134 -6.31 -3.37 20.55
C PRO A 134 -7.49 -3.33 21.53
N ALA A 135 -8.64 -2.80 21.12
CA ALA A 135 -9.87 -2.81 21.92
C ALA A 135 -10.39 -4.22 22.22
N ASP A 136 -10.09 -5.20 21.37
CA ASP A 136 -10.52 -6.59 21.51
C ASP A 136 -9.64 -7.37 22.51
N ALA A 137 -8.48 -6.81 22.90
CA ALA A 137 -7.43 -7.53 23.62
C ALA A 137 -7.88 -8.18 24.94
N LEU A 138 -8.82 -7.55 25.66
CA LEU A 138 -9.31 -8.04 26.95
C LEU A 138 -10.16 -9.31 26.80
N ALA A 139 -11.01 -9.37 25.78
CA ALA A 139 -11.89 -10.52 25.54
C ALA A 139 -11.22 -11.59 24.67
N PHE A 140 -10.44 -11.15 23.68
CA PHE A 140 -9.80 -12.00 22.69
C PHE A 140 -8.33 -11.60 22.53
N PRO A 141 -7.43 -12.17 23.35
CA PRO A 141 -6.00 -11.89 23.22
C PRO A 141 -5.47 -12.30 21.84
N LEU A 142 -4.71 -11.42 21.17
CA LEU A 142 -4.19 -11.68 19.82
C LEU A 142 -3.45 -13.02 19.71
N ARG A 143 -2.69 -13.38 20.77
CA ARG A 143 -1.96 -14.66 20.84
C ARG A 143 -2.84 -15.90 20.66
N ARG A 144 -4.11 -15.81 21.07
CA ARG A 144 -5.08 -16.91 20.97
C ARG A 144 -5.73 -16.94 19.60
N ILE A 145 -5.97 -15.77 19.01
CA ILE A 145 -6.58 -15.65 17.69
C ILE A 145 -5.61 -16.12 16.60
N ALA A 146 -4.33 -15.78 16.75
CA ALA A 146 -3.29 -16.05 15.78
C ALA A 146 -2.58 -17.40 15.97
N SER A 147 -3.02 -18.26 16.90
CA SER A 147 -2.35 -19.54 17.19
C SER A 147 -2.31 -20.49 15.99
N ASP A 148 -3.36 -20.48 15.16
CA ASP A 148 -3.47 -21.33 13.97
C ASP A 148 -3.51 -20.49 12.68
N ALA A 149 -3.01 -19.26 12.75
CA ALA A 149 -2.85 -18.44 11.56
C ALA A 149 -1.58 -18.87 10.80
N ASP A 150 -1.62 -18.75 9.48
CA ASP A 150 -0.44 -18.94 8.64
C ASP A 150 0.40 -17.67 8.61
N ALA A 151 -0.26 -16.51 8.69
CA ALA A 151 0.39 -15.21 8.77
C ALA A 151 -0.38 -14.22 9.64
N VAL A 152 0.36 -13.30 10.25
CA VAL A 152 -0.17 -12.14 10.97
C VAL A 152 0.41 -10.88 10.33
N ILE A 153 -0.47 -10.02 9.80
CA ILE A 153 -0.11 -8.65 9.42
C ILE A 153 -0.34 -7.77 10.64
N ASN A 154 0.75 -7.27 11.22
CA ASN A 154 0.72 -6.48 12.45
C ASN A 154 0.82 -4.98 12.17
N LEU A 155 -0.32 -4.30 12.18
CA LEU A 155 -0.42 -2.84 12.02
C LEU A 155 -0.43 -2.10 13.36
N VAL A 156 -0.52 -2.82 14.49
CA VAL A 156 -0.40 -2.23 15.82
C VAL A 156 1.07 -1.93 16.03
N GLY A 157 1.47 -0.68 15.75
CA GLY A 157 2.86 -0.24 15.74
C GLY A 157 3.65 -0.60 17.01
N GLY A 158 4.98 -0.53 16.92
CA GLY A 158 5.85 -0.65 18.10
C GLY A 158 6.60 -1.97 18.24
N GLY A 159 6.78 -2.73 17.15
CA GLY A 159 7.73 -3.85 17.12
C GLY A 159 7.54 -4.86 18.25
N GLY A 160 6.34 -4.90 18.84
CA GLY A 160 5.97 -5.79 19.91
C GLY A 160 6.17 -7.18 19.38
N ARG A 161 7.33 -7.76 19.72
CA ARG A 161 7.65 -9.14 19.45
C ARG A 161 6.63 -9.92 20.25
N PHE A 162 5.51 -10.25 19.64
CA PHE A 162 4.74 -11.38 20.08
C PHE A 162 5.72 -12.55 20.01
N ALA A 163 6.25 -12.92 21.17
CA ALA A 163 7.22 -13.99 21.29
C ALA A 163 6.46 -15.28 21.05
N TRP A 164 6.34 -15.64 19.78
CA TRP A 164 5.78 -16.92 19.38
C TRP A 164 6.86 -18.00 19.47
N PRO A 165 6.52 -19.21 19.93
CA PRO A 165 7.45 -20.34 19.89
C PRO A 165 7.94 -20.60 18.46
N ARG A 166 9.26 -20.75 18.26
CA ARG A 166 9.93 -20.79 16.94
C ARG A 166 9.42 -21.86 15.96
N HIS A 167 8.75 -22.90 16.43
CA HIS A 167 8.39 -24.08 15.63
C HIS A 167 6.91 -24.15 15.21
N ALA A 168 6.08 -23.21 15.66
CA ALA A 168 4.63 -23.17 15.36
C ALA A 168 4.06 -21.75 15.25
N ALA A 169 4.93 -20.75 15.13
CA ALA A 169 4.53 -19.36 15.04
C ALA A 169 3.96 -19.02 13.65
N PRO A 170 2.89 -18.23 13.54
CA PRO A 170 2.53 -17.62 12.27
C PRO A 170 3.69 -16.76 11.76
N ALA A 171 3.81 -16.64 10.43
CA ALA A 171 4.72 -15.65 9.87
C ALA A 171 4.21 -14.23 10.21
N VAL A 172 5.07 -13.41 10.83
CA VAL A 172 4.68 -12.04 11.20
C VAL A 172 5.20 -11.06 10.16
N ILE A 173 4.30 -10.23 9.63
CA ILE A 173 4.58 -9.17 8.66
C ILE A 173 4.32 -7.84 9.37
N VAL A 174 5.33 -6.97 9.38
CA VAL A 174 5.25 -5.66 10.03
C VAL A 174 5.56 -4.61 8.96
N PRO A 175 4.74 -3.54 8.82
CA PRO A 175 5.02 -2.48 7.89
C PRO A 175 6.32 -1.75 8.26
N ASP A 176 7.16 -1.51 7.27
CA ASP A 176 8.29 -0.60 7.34
C ASP A 176 7.85 0.77 6.76
N PRO A 177 7.57 1.78 7.60
CA PRO A 177 7.06 3.06 7.13
C PRO A 177 8.08 3.87 6.31
N ALA A 178 9.37 3.49 6.34
CA ALA A 178 10.41 4.15 5.56
C ALA A 178 10.60 3.50 4.17
N ARG A 179 10.23 2.22 4.02
CA ARG A 179 10.45 1.43 2.80
C ARG A 179 9.16 1.14 2.05
N ASP A 180 8.16 0.60 2.74
CA ASP A 180 7.00 -0.03 2.09
C ASP A 180 6.18 0.94 1.23
N PRO A 181 5.92 2.20 1.65
CA PRO A 181 5.16 3.13 0.82
C PRO A 181 5.83 3.50 -0.51
N VAL A 182 7.15 3.29 -0.64
CA VAL A 182 7.93 3.79 -1.77
C VAL A 182 8.27 2.70 -2.80
N LEU A 183 8.00 1.42 -2.50
CA LEU A 183 8.33 0.32 -3.40
C LEU A 183 7.47 0.31 -4.68
N ALA A 184 6.15 0.48 -4.53
CA ALA A 184 5.22 0.48 -5.66
C ALA A 184 4.92 1.88 -6.21
N LEU A 185 5.26 2.93 -5.45
CA LEU A 185 4.83 4.30 -5.74
C LEU A 185 5.26 4.80 -7.12
N PRO A 186 6.53 4.67 -7.56
CA PRO A 186 6.96 5.23 -8.84
C PRO A 186 6.24 4.59 -10.03
N GLY A 187 6.16 3.24 -10.06
CA GLY A 187 5.50 2.51 -11.13
C GLY A 187 3.99 2.75 -11.16
N LEU A 188 3.37 2.83 -9.98
CA LEU A 188 1.93 3.11 -9.88
C LEU A 188 1.59 4.53 -10.34
N LEU A 189 2.41 5.53 -9.97
CA LEU A 189 2.27 6.90 -10.48
C LEU A 189 2.45 6.94 -11.99
N HIS A 190 3.46 6.25 -12.53
CA HIS A 190 3.70 6.17 -13.97
C HIS A 190 2.49 5.63 -14.75
N ALA A 191 1.82 4.61 -14.20
CA ALA A 191 0.60 4.07 -14.79
C ALA A 191 -0.57 5.05 -14.68
N LEU A 192 -0.85 5.58 -13.48
CA LEU A 192 -2.03 6.41 -13.24
C LEU A 192 -1.98 7.76 -13.96
N THR A 193 -0.82 8.38 -14.11
CA THR A 193 -0.69 9.66 -14.80
C THR A 193 -0.97 9.57 -16.31
N ARG A 194 -0.93 8.36 -16.88
CA ARG A 194 -1.34 8.06 -18.26
C ARG A 194 -2.81 7.69 -18.40
N HIS A 195 -3.53 7.51 -17.30
CA HIS A 195 -4.93 7.14 -17.29
C HIS A 195 -5.71 8.18 -16.47
N PRO A 196 -5.97 9.36 -17.04
CA PRO A 196 -6.87 10.34 -16.41
C PRO A 196 -8.20 9.68 -16.07
N HIS A 197 -8.83 10.10 -14.98
CA HIS A 197 -10.06 9.49 -14.44
C HIS A 197 -9.93 8.06 -13.87
N ALA A 198 -8.77 7.41 -13.96
CA ALA A 198 -8.56 6.12 -13.33
C ALA A 198 -8.69 6.22 -11.81
N ARG A 199 -9.34 5.21 -11.22
CA ARG A 199 -9.39 5.00 -9.78
C ARG A 199 -8.47 3.86 -9.40
N LEU A 200 -7.77 4.01 -8.28
CA LEU A 200 -7.03 2.90 -7.70
C LEU A 200 -8.03 1.93 -7.08
N THR A 201 -8.12 0.74 -7.65
CA THR A 201 -9.01 -0.33 -7.17
C THR A 201 -8.19 -1.44 -6.49
N PRO A 202 -8.84 -2.30 -5.68
CA PRO A 202 -8.17 -3.48 -5.12
C PRO A 202 -7.53 -4.38 -6.17
N ASP A 203 -8.12 -4.48 -7.38
CA ASP A 203 -7.56 -5.23 -8.51
C ASP A 203 -6.23 -4.66 -9.00
N VAL A 204 -6.10 -3.33 -9.07
CA VAL A 204 -4.85 -2.66 -9.44
C VAL A 204 -3.80 -2.86 -8.34
N GLN A 205 -4.20 -2.70 -7.07
CA GLN A 205 -3.31 -2.91 -5.93
C GLN A 205 -2.80 -4.36 -5.86
N HIS A 206 -3.68 -5.34 -6.07
CA HIS A 206 -3.31 -6.74 -6.14
C HIS A 206 -2.35 -7.04 -7.30
N ALA A 207 -2.62 -6.51 -8.51
CA ALA A 207 -1.71 -6.68 -9.64
C ALA A 207 -0.30 -6.14 -9.35
N CYS A 208 -0.20 -4.98 -8.70
CA CYS A 208 1.06 -4.43 -8.25
C CYS A 208 1.73 -5.32 -7.18
N ALA A 209 0.94 -5.88 -6.25
CA ALA A 209 1.44 -6.75 -5.19
C ALA A 209 2.03 -8.05 -5.77
N VAL A 210 1.40 -8.62 -6.80
CA VAL A 210 1.92 -9.79 -7.53
C VAL A 210 3.26 -9.46 -8.20
N ALA A 211 3.34 -8.34 -8.91
CA ALA A 211 4.59 -7.90 -9.55
C ALA A 211 5.72 -7.68 -8.51
N LEU A 212 5.40 -7.03 -7.38
CA LEU A 212 6.34 -6.82 -6.29
C LEU A 212 6.80 -8.14 -5.64
N SER A 213 5.87 -9.08 -5.44
CA SER A 213 6.18 -10.41 -4.90
C SER A 213 7.09 -11.20 -5.85
N ALA A 214 6.81 -11.18 -7.16
CA ALA A 214 7.61 -11.84 -8.17
C ALA A 214 9.04 -11.26 -8.27
N ALA A 215 9.20 -9.95 -8.04
CA ALA A 215 10.49 -9.27 -8.00
C ALA A 215 11.26 -9.47 -6.69
N THR A 216 10.67 -10.13 -5.68
CA THR A 216 11.26 -10.22 -4.34
C THR A 216 12.45 -11.19 -4.30
N PRO A 217 13.67 -10.74 -3.89
CA PRO A 217 14.83 -11.61 -3.78
C PRO A 217 14.64 -12.75 -2.75
N PRO A 218 15.31 -13.91 -2.94
CA PRO A 218 15.31 -14.99 -1.95
C PRO A 218 15.70 -14.49 -0.55
N GLY A 219 14.99 -14.96 0.47
CA GLY A 219 15.24 -14.58 1.87
C GLY A 219 14.57 -13.27 2.31
N GLU A 220 14.01 -12.46 1.41
CA GLU A 220 13.33 -11.20 1.74
C GLU A 220 11.82 -11.31 1.60
N GLN A 221 11.01 -10.60 2.40
CA GLN A 221 9.54 -10.60 2.20
C GLN A 221 9.10 -9.68 1.06
N VAL A 222 9.82 -8.58 0.85
CA VAL A 222 9.69 -7.63 -0.25
C VAL A 222 11.08 -7.08 -0.60
N PRO A 223 11.30 -6.52 -1.81
CA PRO A 223 12.57 -5.89 -2.16
C PRO A 223 12.95 -4.77 -1.18
N ARG A 224 14.25 -4.58 -0.94
CA ARG A 224 14.74 -3.50 -0.05
C ARG A 224 14.51 -2.09 -0.57
N ARG A 225 14.51 -1.93 -1.89
CA ARG A 225 14.41 -0.63 -2.56
C ARG A 225 13.71 -0.80 -3.91
N SER A 226 13.14 0.29 -4.41
CA SER A 226 12.72 0.37 -5.81
C SER A 226 13.92 0.61 -6.72
N ASP A 227 13.88 0.03 -7.91
CA ASP A 227 14.80 0.28 -9.01
C ASP A 227 14.01 0.41 -10.32
N ASP A 228 14.69 0.74 -11.43
CA ASP A 228 14.05 0.97 -12.73
C ASP A 228 13.37 -0.27 -13.29
N ALA A 229 13.85 -1.47 -12.94
CA ALA A 229 13.25 -2.72 -13.40
C ALA A 229 11.94 -2.98 -12.67
N LEU A 230 11.94 -2.88 -11.34
CA LEU A 230 10.75 -3.01 -10.51
C LEU A 230 9.72 -1.91 -10.85
N THR A 231 10.17 -0.67 -11.03
CA THR A 231 9.31 0.45 -11.41
C THR A 231 8.54 0.16 -12.71
N ARG A 232 9.22 -0.38 -13.73
CA ARG A 232 8.58 -0.78 -14.99
C ARG A 232 7.61 -1.95 -14.81
N GLN A 233 8.00 -3.00 -14.08
CA GLN A 233 7.12 -4.15 -13.82
C GLN A 233 5.83 -3.74 -13.10
N ILE A 234 5.93 -2.86 -12.11
CA ILE A 234 4.77 -2.33 -11.38
C ILE A 234 3.90 -1.48 -12.31
N ALA A 235 4.50 -0.61 -13.13
CA ALA A 235 3.75 0.19 -14.10
C ALA A 235 2.97 -0.67 -15.09
N ASP A 236 3.62 -1.69 -15.67
CA ASP A 236 3.01 -2.60 -16.64
C ASP A 236 1.84 -3.38 -16.00
N ALA A 237 2.05 -3.90 -14.79
CA ALA A 237 1.01 -4.62 -14.04
C ALA A 237 -0.19 -3.71 -13.70
N ALA A 238 0.08 -2.48 -13.26
CA ALA A 238 -0.96 -1.49 -12.96
C ALA A 238 -1.75 -1.11 -14.22
N THR A 239 -1.07 -0.79 -15.32
CA THR A 239 -1.71 -0.46 -16.61
C THR A 239 -2.57 -1.60 -17.13
N ALA A 240 -2.07 -2.84 -17.09
CA ALA A 240 -2.86 -4.00 -17.49
C ALA A 240 -4.12 -4.17 -16.63
N ALA A 241 -4.03 -3.94 -15.31
CA ALA A 241 -5.18 -4.01 -14.42
C ALA A 241 -6.20 -2.88 -14.66
N LEU A 242 -5.72 -1.66 -14.93
CA LEU A 242 -6.57 -0.52 -15.27
C LEU A 242 -7.37 -0.76 -16.55
N HIS A 243 -6.74 -1.31 -17.59
CA HIS A 243 -7.44 -1.67 -18.83
C HIS A 243 -8.52 -2.74 -18.63
N ARG A 244 -8.25 -3.76 -17.79
CA ARG A 244 -9.27 -4.77 -17.46
C ARG A 244 -10.44 -4.20 -16.68
N GLY A 245 -10.19 -3.24 -15.78
CA GLY A 245 -11.22 -2.56 -15.02
C GLY A 245 -12.10 -1.65 -15.88
N ALA A 246 -11.53 -0.99 -16.90
CA ALA A 246 -12.27 -0.14 -17.83
C ALA A 246 -13.18 -0.92 -18.80
N ALA A 247 -12.93 -2.22 -18.98
CA ALA A 247 -13.72 -3.10 -19.84
C ALA A 247 -14.92 -3.76 -19.12
N ARG A 248 -15.14 -3.48 -17.83
CA ARG A 248 -16.25 -3.98 -17.01
C ARG A 248 -17.26 -2.87 -16.74
#